data_AF-A0A923MF08-F1
#
_entry.id   AF-A0A923MF08-F1
#
_cell.length_a   1.000
_cell.length_b   1.000
_cell.length_c   1.000
_cell.angle_alpha   90.00
_cell.angle_beta   90.00
_cell.angle_gamma   90.00
#
_symmetry.space_group_name_H-M   'P 1'
#
loop_
_entity.id
_entity.type
_entity.pdbx_description
1 polymer ?
#
loop_
_entity_poly.entity_id
_entity_poly.type
_entity_poly.pdbx_seq_one_letter_code
_entity_poly.pdbx_strand_id
1 'polypeptide(L)' 'MKQMNVRAEAALLEVACRHHTTVEEVRREIRLAMAMAMCSPDPATRKIWGEIPCDGNVLTPEDLITYAAMRCREGEC' A
#
# COMPACT_ATOMS: atom_id res chain seq x y z
N MET A 1 -4.02 -11.19 9.19
CA MET A 1 -3.06 -10.48 8.33
C MET A 1 -1.65 -11.09 8.17
N LYS A 2 -1.07 -11.84 9.13
CA LYS A 2 0.37 -12.21 9.11
C LYS A 2 0.94 -12.79 7.81
N GLN A 3 0.24 -13.69 7.11
CA GLN A 3 0.75 -14.31 5.88
C GLN A 3 0.77 -13.35 4.67
N MET A 4 -0.08 -12.31 4.68
CA MET A 4 -0.15 -11.33 3.59
C MET A 4 0.94 -10.28 3.71
N ASN A 5 1.34 -9.91 4.93
CA ASN A 5 2.50 -9.07 5.16
C ASN A 5 3.79 -9.69 4.61
N VAL A 6 3.94 -11.02 4.67
CA VAL A 6 5.07 -11.72 4.03
C VAL A 6 5.08 -11.54 2.51
N ARG A 7 3.91 -11.49 1.87
CA ARG A 7 3.81 -11.24 0.41
C ARG A 7 4.07 -9.78 0.06
N ALA A 8 3.60 -8.85 0.88
CA ALA A 8 3.88 -7.43 0.73
C ALA A 8 5.39 -7.16 0.86
N GLU A 9 6.05 -7.77 1.85
CA GLU A 9 7.50 -7.68 2.04
C GLU A 9 8.28 -8.24 0.85
N ALA A 10 7.87 -9.39 0.30
CA ALA A 10 8.47 -9.94 -0.91
C ALA A 10 8.32 -9.01 -2.12
N ALA A 11 7.15 -8.38 -2.29
CA ALA A 11 6.91 -7.40 -3.35
C ALA A 11 7.81 -6.16 -3.20
N LEU A 12 7.95 -5.64 -1.98
CA LEU A 12 8.85 -4.51 -1.69
C LEU A 12 10.32 -4.85 -2.01
N LEU A 13 10.76 -6.06 -1.64
CA LEU A 13 12.10 -6.56 -1.96
C LEU A 13 12.33 -6.67 -3.47
N GLU A 14 11.35 -7.17 -4.22
CA GLU A 14 11.44 -7.28 -5.68
C GLU A 14 11.59 -5.91 -6.35
N VAL A 15 10.78 -4.93 -5.93
CA VAL A 15 10.87 -3.55 -6.43
C VAL A 15 12.22 -2.93 -6.07
N ALA A 16 12.67 -3.08 -4.82
CA ALA A 16 13.97 -2.57 -4.39
C ALA A 16 15.12 -3.14 -5.24
N CYS A 17 15.08 -4.44 -5.52
CA CYS A 17 16.06 -5.12 -6.36
C CYS A 17 16.05 -4.60 -7.81
N ARG A 18 14.87 -4.48 -8.42
CA ARG A 18 14.72 -3.99 -9.81
C ARG A 18 15.19 -2.55 -9.99
N HIS A 19 15.00 -1.72 -8.98
CA HIS A 19 15.32 -0.29 -9.05
C HIS A 19 16.66 0.05 -8.37
N HIS A 20 17.46 -0.95 -8.00
CA HIS A 20 18.75 -0.76 -7.31
C HIS A 20 18.66 0.18 -6.10
N THR A 21 17.58 0.03 -5.33
CA THR A 21 17.30 0.83 -4.15
C THR A 21 17.10 -0.05 -2.92
N THR A 22 16.75 0.54 -1.79
CA THR A 22 16.47 -0.19 -0.54
C THR A 22 14.97 -0.35 -0.32
N VAL A 23 14.58 -1.39 0.42
CA VAL A 23 13.18 -1.59 0.84
C VAL A 23 12.65 -0.37 1.61
N GLU A 24 13.49 0.24 2.45
CA GLU A 24 13.12 1.44 3.20
C GLU A 24 12.81 2.63 2.28
N GLU A 25 13.56 2.79 1.19
CA GLU A 25 13.29 3.84 0.22
C GLU A 25 11.98 3.58 -0.54
N VAL A 26 11.73 2.33 -0.94
CA VAL A 26 10.44 1.95 -1.56
C VAL A 26 9.28 2.24 -0.60
N ARG A 27 9.41 1.88 0.68
CA ARG A 27 8.42 2.19 1.73
C ARG A 27 8.22 3.70 1.88
N ARG A 28 9.30 4.48 1.87
CA ARG A 28 9.28 5.94 1.97
C ARG A 28 8.50 6.57 0.81
N GLU A 29 8.81 6.17 -0.42
CA GLU A 29 8.13 6.68 -1.62
C GLU A 29 6.64 6.30 -1.63
N ILE A 30 6.28 5.09 -1.22
CA ILE A 30 4.87 4.69 -1.07
C ILE A 30 4.17 5.58 -0.03
N ARG A 31 4.79 5.85 1.12
CA ARG A 31 4.20 6.76 2.14
C ARG A 31 3.99 8.17 1.59
N LEU A 32 4.91 8.67 0.78
CA LEU A 32 4.76 9.98 0.12
C LEU A 32 3.59 9.97 -0.86
N ALA A 33 3.49 8.93 -1.69
CA ALA A 33 2.36 8.75 -2.61
C ALA A 33 1.02 8.68 -1.88
N MET A 34 0.96 7.94 -0.76
CA MET A 34 -0.21 7.87 0.12
C MET A 34 -0.58 9.24 0.66
N ALA A 35 0.39 9.99 1.20
CA ALA A 35 0.13 11.33 1.74
C ALA A 35 -0.41 12.30 0.67
N MET A 36 0.16 12.27 -0.54
CA MET A 36 -0.33 13.08 -1.66
C MET A 36 -1.76 12.69 -2.06
N ALA A 37 -2.06 11.39 -2.12
CA ALA A 37 -3.39 10.90 -2.47
C ALA A 37 -4.44 11.17 -1.38
N MET A 38 -4.07 11.11 -0.10
CA MET A 38 -4.95 11.47 1.02
C MET A 38 -5.29 12.97 1.05
N CYS A 39 -4.40 13.82 0.55
CA CYS A 39 -4.65 15.26 0.38
C CYS A 39 -5.57 15.58 -0.82
N SER A 40 -6.02 14.58 -1.59
CA SER A 40 -6.95 14.79 -2.69
C SER A 40 -8.28 15.36 -2.17
N PRO A 41 -8.80 16.45 -2.76
CA PRO A 41 -10.09 17.02 -2.36
C PRO A 41 -11.28 16.12 -2.76
N ASP A 42 -11.06 15.19 -3.68
CA ASP A 42 -12.10 14.31 -4.22
C ASP A 42 -12.71 13.41 -3.12
N PRO A 43 -14.03 13.50 -2.88
CA PRO A 43 -14.70 12.69 -1.86
C PRO A 43 -14.70 11.19 -2.19
N ALA A 44 -14.67 10.79 -3.47
CA ALA A 44 -14.62 9.38 -3.84
C ALA A 44 -13.27 8.76 -3.43
N THR A 45 -12.16 9.47 -3.71
CA THR A 45 -10.82 9.08 -3.25
C THR A 45 -10.77 8.91 -1.73
N ARG A 46 -11.29 9.89 -0.96
CA ARG A 46 -11.31 9.81 0.51
C ARG A 46 -12.11 8.62 1.06
N LYS A 47 -13.20 8.25 0.39
CA LYS A 47 -14.00 7.09 0.78
C LYS A 47 -13.19 5.80 0.68
N ILE A 48 -12.47 5.61 -0.43
CA ILE A 48 -11.63 4.42 -0.65
C ILE A 48 -10.58 4.28 0.45
N TRP A 49 -9.92 5.38 0.84
CA TRP A 49 -8.93 5.37 1.94
C TRP A 49 -9.51 4.92 3.28
N GLY A 50 -10.79 5.21 3.55
CA GLY A 50 -11.48 4.77 4.76
C GLY A 50 -11.93 3.30 4.75
N GLU A 51 -11.95 2.66 3.58
CA GLU A 51 -12.33 1.24 3.44
C GLU A 51 -11.14 0.29 3.66
N ILE A 52 -9.91 0.81 3.67
CA ILE A 52 -8.70 0.00 3.79
C ILE A 52 -8.57 -0.52 5.23
N PRO A 53 -8.63 -1.84 5.47
CA PRO A 53 -8.47 -2.40 6.80
C PRO A 53 -7.02 -2.19 7.28
N CYS A 54 -6.85 -1.63 8.49
CA CYS A 54 -5.56 -1.50 9.15
C CYS A 54 -5.65 -2.05 10.59
N ASP A 55 -4.68 -2.89 10.98
CA ASP A 55 -4.63 -3.55 12.30
C ASP A 55 -4.16 -2.59 13.43
N GLY A 56 -4.16 -1.27 13.20
CA GLY A 56 -3.67 -0.25 14.12
C GLY A 56 -4.10 1.17 13.72
N ASN A 57 -3.50 2.20 14.34
CA ASN A 57 -3.93 3.59 14.15
C ASN A 57 -3.40 4.25 12.85
N VAL A 58 -2.44 3.62 12.17
CA VAL A 58 -1.77 4.18 10.99
C VAL A 58 -1.74 3.13 9.88
N LEU A 59 -2.32 3.45 8.73
CA LEU A 59 -2.26 2.64 7.53
C LEU A 59 -0.80 2.51 7.05
N THR A 60 -0.31 1.28 6.89
CA THR A 60 1.06 1.02 6.43
C THR A 60 1.11 0.79 4.90
N PRO A 61 2.29 0.96 4.27
CA PRO A 61 2.50 0.54 2.87
C PRO A 61 2.13 -0.94 2.64
N GLU A 62 2.45 -1.82 3.58
CA GLU A 62 2.14 -3.24 3.52
C GLU A 62 0.63 -3.52 3.55
N ASP A 63 -0.12 -2.80 4.38
CA ASP A 63 -1.59 -2.89 4.41
C ASP A 63 -2.20 -2.44 3.08
N LEU A 64 -1.70 -1.33 2.52
CA LEU A 64 -2.15 -0.81 1.23
C LEU A 64 -1.87 -1.79 0.08
N ILE A 65 -0.65 -2.34 0.00
CA ILE A 65 -0.28 -3.35 -1.01
C ILE A 65 -1.17 -4.57 -0.88
N THR A 66 -1.38 -5.02 0.36
CA THR A 66 -2.22 -6.18 0.67
C THR A 66 -3.66 -5.95 0.20
N TYR A 67 -4.24 -4.80 0.54
CA TYR A 67 -5.60 -4.43 0.13
C TYR A 67 -5.73 -4.28 -1.39
N ALA A 68 -4.79 -3.60 -2.04
CA ALA A 68 -4.78 -3.46 -3.50
C ALA A 68 -4.72 -4.83 -4.18
N ALA A 69 -3.87 -5.74 -3.67
CA ALA A 69 -3.76 -7.10 -4.19
C ALA A 69 -5.04 -7.94 -3.98
N MET A 70 -5.81 -7.69 -2.90
CA MET A 70 -7.13 -8.31 -2.73
C MET A 70 -8.11 -7.80 -3.79
N ARG A 71 -8.26 -6.47 -3.93
CA ARG A 71 -9.19 -5.86 -4.88
C ARG A 71 -8.92 -6.26 -6.33
N CYS A 72 -7.64 -6.29 -6.73
CA CYS A 72 -7.26 -6.74 -8.07
C CYS A 72 -7.67 -8.21 -8.35
N ARG A 73 -7.70 -9.07 -7.32
CA ARG A 73 -8.14 -10.47 -7.47
C ARG A 73 -9.66 -10.61 -7.51
N GLU A 74 -10.39 -9.66 -6.94
CA GLU A 74 -11.86 -9.63 -6.91
C GLU A 74 -12.46 -9.03 -8.19
N GLY A 75 -11.63 -8.55 -9.13
CA GLY A 75 -12.07 -8.10 -10.46
C GLY A 75 -12.56 -6.66 -10.52
N GLU A 76 -12.25 -5.86 -9.50
CA GLU A 76 -12.43 -4.41 -9.53
C GLU A 76 -11.13 -3.73 -9.99
N CYS A 77 -10.84 -3.82 -11.28
CA CYS A 77 -9.83 -3.03 -11.98
C CYS A 77 -10.43 -2.47 -13.27
#